data_AF-A0A7S3K939-F1
#
_entry.id   AF-A0A7S3K939-F1
#
_cell.length_a   1.000
_cell.length_b   1.000
_cell.length_c   1.000
_cell.angle_alpha   90.00
_cell.angle_beta   90.00
_cell.angle_gamma   90.00
#
_symmetry.space_group_name_H-M   'P 1'
#
loop_
_entity.id
_entity.type
_entity.pdbx_description
1 polymer ?
#
loop_
_entity_poly.entity_id
_entity_poly.type
_entity_poly.pdbx_seq_one_letter_code
_entity_poly.pdbx_strand_id
1 'polypeptide(L)'
;GEVYQTIVDDIEKSADEKYKDIISGWVRESEVDEVGSLDKQMGWMKHAFVCCLRCLRLAAQKQESNEELNSRFYEEAMVGILMGKGDTDTNACIAGGVIGAILGFDKLPEVPKDKVLNWDNNKDEGHERDEFLV
;
A
#
# COMPACT_ATOMS: atom_id res chain seq x y z
N GLY A 1 10.41 4.23 12.94
CA GLY A 1 9.06 4.53 13.44
C GLY A 1 8.85 3.86 14.78
N GLU A 2 8.94 4.55 15.92
CA GLU A 2 8.58 3.95 17.24
C GLU A 2 7.15 3.35 17.21
N VAL A 3 6.22 4.07 16.58
CA VAL A 3 4.85 3.61 16.34
C VAL A 3 4.80 2.38 15.42
N TYR A 4 5.57 2.39 14.32
CA TYR A 4 5.65 1.24 13.41
C TYR A 4 6.22 0.01 14.12
N GLN A 5 7.26 0.18 14.93
CA GLN A 5 7.86 -0.91 15.69
C GLN A 5 6.86 -1.50 16.68
N THR A 6 6.08 -0.66 17.36
CA THR A 6 5.02 -1.12 18.27
C THR A 6 3.99 -1.96 17.54
N ILE A 7 3.57 -1.56 16.34
CA ILE A 7 2.63 -2.33 15.49
C ILE A 7 3.22 -3.69 15.13
N VAL A 8 4.49 -3.73 14.72
CA VAL A 8 5.19 -4.98 14.37
C VAL A 8 5.26 -5.91 15.59
N ASP A 9 5.67 -5.39 16.74
CA ASP A 9 5.79 -6.17 17.97
C ASP A 9 4.44 -6.75 18.40
N ASP A 10 3.36 -5.96 18.30
CA ASP A 10 2.01 -6.41 18.61
C ASP A 10 1.52 -7.50 17.64
N ILE A 11 1.83 -7.38 16.35
CA ILE A 11 1.53 -8.39 15.33
C ILE A 11 2.24 -9.70 15.65
N GLU A 12 3.55 -9.65 15.90
CA GLU A 12 4.36 -10.85 16.16
C GLU A 12 3.99 -11.52 17.47
N LYS A 13 3.59 -10.74 18.48
CA LYS A 13 3.10 -11.25 19.76
C LYS A 13 1.71 -11.88 19.65
N SER A 14 0.86 -11.35 18.77
CA SER A 14 -0.52 -11.82 18.57
C SER A 14 -0.61 -12.99 17.57
N ALA A 15 0.46 -13.24 16.82
CA ALA A 15 0.55 -14.35 15.90
C ALA A 15 0.42 -15.70 16.64
N ASP A 16 -0.45 -16.57 16.15
CA ASP A 16 -0.47 -17.97 16.56
C ASP A 16 0.90 -18.60 16.26
N GLU A 17 1.42 -19.37 17.23
CA GLU A 17 2.76 -19.97 17.18
C GLU A 17 3.00 -20.75 15.89
N LYS A 18 1.95 -21.39 15.33
CA LYS A 18 2.03 -22.12 14.06
C LYS A 18 2.38 -21.23 12.86
N TYR A 19 2.00 -19.96 12.88
CA TYR A 19 2.14 -19.03 11.77
C TYR A 19 3.19 -17.94 12.01
N LYS A 20 3.84 -17.94 13.17
CA LYS A 20 4.79 -16.90 13.58
C LYS A 20 5.91 -16.69 12.58
N ASP A 21 6.57 -17.76 12.14
CA ASP A 21 7.65 -17.67 11.14
C ASP A 21 7.18 -17.12 9.79
N ILE A 22 5.94 -17.45 9.40
CA ILE A 22 5.31 -16.98 8.16
C ILE A 22 5.03 -15.48 8.26
N ILE A 23 4.41 -15.04 9.35
CA ILE A 23 4.06 -13.63 9.60
C ILE A 23 5.32 -12.78 9.72
N SER A 24 6.34 -13.22 10.46
CA SER A 24 7.65 -12.53 10.51
C SER A 24 8.34 -12.51 9.14
N GLY A 25 8.10 -13.50 8.29
CA GLY A 25 8.47 -13.43 6.86
C GLY A 25 7.81 -12.25 6.16
N TRP A 26 6.50 -12.07 6.34
CA TRP A 26 5.74 -10.99 5.69
C TRP A 26 6.11 -9.60 6.23
N VAL A 27 6.40 -9.48 7.53
CA VAL A 27 6.93 -8.25 8.12
C VAL A 27 8.23 -7.85 7.42
N ARG A 28 9.19 -8.78 7.31
CA ARG A 28 10.46 -8.54 6.62
C ARG A 28 10.27 -8.16 5.14
N GLU A 29 9.31 -8.77 4.46
CA GLU A 29 8.95 -8.40 3.08
C GLU A 29 8.37 -6.98 2.97
N SER A 30 7.75 -6.44 4.01
CA SER A 30 7.26 -5.05 4.02
C SER A 30 8.35 -4.01 4.28
N GLU A 31 9.50 -4.44 4.77
CA GLU A 31 10.65 -3.60 5.10
C GLU A 31 11.56 -3.30 3.90
N VAL A 32 11.49 -4.13 2.85
CA VAL A 32 12.18 -3.86 1.58
C VAL A 32 11.43 -2.80 0.77
N ASP A 33 12.18 -1.90 0.13
CA ASP A 33 11.60 -0.79 -0.63
C ASP A 33 11.04 -1.22 -1.99
N GLU A 34 11.63 -2.26 -2.59
CA GLU A 34 11.13 -2.95 -3.77
C GLU A 34 10.27 -4.14 -3.35
N VAL A 35 8.98 -4.09 -3.69
CA VAL A 35 8.10 -5.25 -3.57
C VAL A 35 8.54 -6.26 -4.62
N GLY A 36 9.31 -7.27 -4.21
CA GLY A 36 9.75 -8.35 -5.08
C GLY A 36 8.58 -9.01 -5.80
N SER A 37 8.86 -9.70 -6.91
CA SER A 37 7.84 -10.39 -7.74
C SER A 37 6.81 -11.10 -6.86
N LEU A 38 5.59 -10.54 -6.83
CA LEU A 38 4.45 -11.09 -6.12
C LEU A 38 3.96 -12.32 -6.89
N ASP A 39 4.65 -13.44 -6.67
CA ASP A 39 4.45 -14.64 -7.46
C ASP A 39 3.05 -15.24 -7.23
N LYS A 40 2.48 -15.79 -8.31
CA LYS A 40 1.03 -15.95 -8.56
C LYS A 40 0.23 -16.89 -7.64
N GLN A 41 0.73 -17.35 -6.50
CA GLN A 41 0.05 -18.41 -5.72
C GLN A 41 -0.03 -18.21 -4.20
N MET A 42 0.58 -17.17 -3.63
CA MET A 42 0.52 -16.89 -2.17
C MET A 42 -0.49 -15.80 -1.82
N GLY A 43 -1.76 -15.97 -2.22
CA GLY A 43 -2.93 -15.35 -1.59
C GLY A 43 -2.96 -13.82 -1.45
N TRP A 44 -3.95 -13.20 -2.07
CA TRP A 44 -4.43 -11.81 -1.90
C TRP A 44 -4.25 -11.20 -0.49
N MET A 45 -4.45 -12.00 0.56
CA MET A 45 -4.28 -11.60 1.96
C MET A 45 -2.83 -11.29 2.36
N LYS A 46 -1.83 -12.05 1.89
CA LYS A 46 -0.42 -11.75 2.15
C LYS A 46 -0.05 -10.40 1.54
N HIS A 47 -0.39 -10.21 0.27
CA HIS A 47 -0.06 -8.98 -0.44
C HIS A 47 -0.73 -7.76 0.19
N ALA A 48 -2.01 -7.88 0.55
CA ALA A 48 -2.72 -6.88 1.33
C ALA A 48 -1.94 -6.48 2.59
N PHE A 49 -1.55 -7.49 3.39
CA PHE A 49 -0.85 -7.30 4.64
C PHE A 49 0.50 -6.61 4.46
N VAL A 50 1.32 -7.08 3.52
CA VAL A 50 2.63 -6.51 3.20
C VAL A 50 2.49 -5.06 2.71
N CYS A 51 1.52 -4.78 1.83
CA CYS A 51 1.27 -3.42 1.33
C CYS A 51 0.84 -2.47 2.47
N CYS A 52 -0.03 -2.92 3.36
CA CYS A 52 -0.45 -2.15 4.54
C CYS A 52 0.75 -1.78 5.42
N LEU A 53 1.56 -2.76 5.81
CA LEU A 53 2.72 -2.53 6.67
C LEU A 53 3.76 -1.62 6.02
N ARG A 54 4.00 -1.79 4.72
CA ARG A 54 4.91 -0.92 3.97
C ARG A 54 4.43 0.54 3.99
N CYS A 55 3.13 0.78 3.77
CA CYS A 55 2.58 2.15 3.81
C CYS A 55 2.71 2.78 5.20
N LEU A 56 2.43 2.01 6.26
CA LEU A 56 2.59 2.46 7.65
C LEU A 56 4.05 2.77 7.98
N ARG A 57 4.99 1.92 7.53
CA ARG A 57 6.43 2.11 7.69
C ARG A 57 6.89 3.43 7.06
N LEU A 58 6.54 3.66 5.80
CA LEU A 58 6.92 4.87 5.07
C LEU A 58 6.33 6.13 5.72
N ALA A 59 5.08 6.08 6.17
CA ALA A 59 4.46 7.18 6.90
C ALA A 59 5.21 7.49 8.21
N ALA A 60 5.53 6.45 8.99
CA ALA A 60 6.26 6.60 10.24
C ALA A 60 7.68 7.16 10.04
N GLN A 61 8.38 6.72 8.98
CA GLN A 61 9.70 7.25 8.62
C GLN A 61 9.65 8.75 8.28
N LYS A 62 8.67 9.17 7.48
CA LYS A 62 8.50 10.60 7.16
C LYS A 62 8.16 11.42 8.40
N GLN A 63 7.29 10.92 9.28
CA GLN A 63 6.97 11.60 10.54
C GLN A 63 8.21 11.77 11.43
N GLU A 64 9.07 10.76 11.56
CA GLU A 64 10.33 10.85 12.33
C GLU A 64 11.31 11.87 11.73
N SER A 65 11.35 11.96 10.40
CA SER A 65 12.12 12.97 9.68
C SER A 65 11.50 14.37 9.73
N ASN A 66 10.39 14.57 10.44
CA ASN A 66 9.57 15.79 10.42
C ASN A 66 9.16 16.22 9.00
N GLU A 67 9.04 15.27 8.08
CA GLU A 67 8.50 15.49 6.75
C GLU A 67 6.98 15.51 6.78
N GLU A 68 6.38 16.42 6.02
CA GLU A 68 4.94 16.49 5.91
C GLU A 68 4.39 15.30 5.09
N LEU A 69 3.36 14.64 5.61
CA LEU A 69 2.55 13.71 4.85
C LEU A 69 1.54 14.50 4.00
N ASN A 70 1.76 14.53 2.68
CA ASN A 70 0.95 15.26 1.70
C ASN A 70 0.74 14.42 0.42
N SER A 71 0.21 15.03 -0.63
CA SER A 71 -0.07 14.36 -1.91
C SER A 71 1.16 13.67 -2.53
N ARG A 72 2.36 14.22 -2.33
CA ARG A 72 3.60 13.62 -2.81
C ARG A 72 3.90 12.30 -2.11
N PHE A 73 3.62 12.21 -0.80
CA PHE A 73 3.74 10.93 -0.08
C PHE A 73 2.81 9.86 -0.66
N TYR A 74 1.57 10.24 -1.01
CA TYR A 74 0.65 9.32 -1.68
C TYR A 74 1.24 8.79 -2.99
N GLU A 75 1.76 9.68 -3.84
CA GLU A 75 2.35 9.30 -5.13
C GLU A 75 3.56 8.39 -4.95
N GLU A 76 4.50 8.74 -4.07
CA GLU A 76 5.70 7.94 -3.77
C GLU A 76 5.33 6.53 -3.26
N ALA A 77 4.36 6.44 -2.35
CA ALA A 77 3.92 5.17 -1.81
C ALA A 77 3.20 4.31 -2.87
N MET A 78 2.33 4.93 -3.68
CA MET A 78 1.57 4.25 -4.74
C MET A 78 2.44 3.79 -5.90
N VAL A 79 3.46 4.57 -6.31
CA VAL A 79 4.39 4.16 -7.38
C VAL A 79 5.05 2.83 -7.04
N GLY A 80 5.50 2.64 -5.79
CA GLY A 80 6.11 1.37 -5.36
C GLY A 80 5.13 0.19 -5.45
N ILE A 81 3.84 0.42 -5.23
CA ILE A 81 2.79 -0.61 -5.34
C ILE A 81 2.46 -0.91 -6.80
N LEU A 82 2.36 0.12 -7.64
CA LEU A 82 2.05 -0.02 -9.07
C LEU A 82 3.19 -0.65 -9.87
N MET A 83 4.44 -0.37 -9.49
CA MET A 83 5.62 -1.04 -10.05
C MET A 83 5.73 -2.50 -9.62
N GLY A 84 5.03 -2.89 -8.54
CA GLY A 84 4.88 -4.29 -8.15
C GLY A 84 4.09 -5.05 -9.22
N LYS A 85 4.74 -6.02 -9.86
CA LYS A 85 4.07 -6.95 -10.79
C LYS A 85 3.05 -7.81 -10.03
N GLY A 86 2.02 -8.31 -10.73
CA GLY A 86 1.02 -9.22 -10.17
C GLY A 86 -0.39 -8.64 -10.23
N ASP A 87 -1.15 -8.77 -9.14
CA ASP A 87 -2.48 -8.19 -8.99
C ASP A 87 -2.42 -6.74 -8.50
N THR A 88 -2.02 -5.87 -9.41
CA THR A 88 -1.78 -4.45 -9.14
C THR A 88 -3.04 -3.73 -8.68
N ASP A 89 -4.22 -4.07 -9.21
CA ASP A 89 -5.48 -3.38 -8.92
C ASP A 89 -5.89 -3.57 -7.45
N THR A 90 -5.81 -4.79 -6.93
CA THR A 90 -6.12 -5.06 -5.52
C THR A 90 -5.10 -4.45 -4.58
N ASN A 91 -3.81 -4.57 -4.91
CA ASN A 91 -2.76 -4.02 -4.07
C ASN A 91 -2.86 -2.48 -3.99
N ALA A 92 -3.14 -1.83 -5.13
CA ALA A 92 -3.38 -0.40 -5.21
C ALA A 92 -4.63 0.01 -4.41
N CYS A 93 -5.71 -0.77 -4.48
CA CYS A 93 -6.93 -0.52 -3.70
C CYS A 93 -6.64 -0.54 -2.19
N ILE A 94 -5.93 -1.56 -1.71
CA ILE A 94 -5.63 -1.74 -0.29
C ILE A 94 -4.65 -0.67 0.21
N ALA A 95 -3.55 -0.46 -0.51
CA ALA A 95 -2.59 0.59 -0.19
C ALA A 95 -3.24 1.97 -0.19
N GLY A 96 -4.07 2.27 -1.21
CA GLY A 96 -4.81 3.52 -1.31
C GLY A 96 -5.75 3.75 -0.13
N GLY A 97 -6.43 2.72 0.36
CA GLY A 97 -7.27 2.79 1.56
C GLY A 97 -6.48 3.15 2.82
N VAL A 98 -5.31 2.51 3.02
CA VAL A 98 -4.43 2.78 4.17
C VAL A 98 -3.84 4.18 4.11
N ILE A 99 -3.25 4.55 2.96
CA ILE A 99 -2.65 5.88 2.77
C ILE A 99 -3.72 6.97 2.89
N GLY A 100 -4.91 6.75 2.34
CA GLY A 100 -6.04 7.68 2.45
C GLY A 100 -6.47 7.89 3.90
N ALA A 101 -6.49 6.84 4.72
CA ALA A 101 -6.78 6.95 6.15
C ALA A 101 -5.69 7.73 6.91
N ILE A 102 -4.42 7.60 6.51
CA ILE A 102 -3.28 8.31 7.11
C ILE A 102 -3.30 9.81 6.73
N LEU A 103 -3.52 10.12 5.45
CA LEU A 103 -3.45 11.48 4.91
C LEU A 103 -4.71 12.31 5.19
N GLY A 104 -5.87 11.65 5.20
CA GLY A 104 -7.16 12.31 5.07
C GLY A 104 -7.44 12.75 3.62
N PHE A 105 -8.72 12.93 3.31
CA PHE A 105 -9.20 13.20 1.95
C PHE A 105 -8.61 14.47 1.34
N ASP A 106 -8.48 15.54 2.11
CA ASP A 106 -8.03 16.85 1.61
C ASP A 106 -6.58 16.82 1.10
N LYS A 107 -5.75 15.93 1.65
CA LYS A 107 -4.33 15.81 1.29
C LYS A 107 -4.03 14.83 0.17
N LEU A 108 -5.05 14.12 -0.34
CA LEU A 108 -4.90 13.27 -1.52
C LEU A 108 -4.68 14.11 -2.79
N PRO A 109 -3.97 13.60 -3.81
CA PRO A 109 -3.74 14.35 -5.04
C PRO A 109 -5.05 14.66 -5.77
N GLU A 110 -5.17 15.88 -6.33
CA GLU A 110 -6.41 16.34 -6.96
C GLU A 110 -6.79 15.54 -8.19
N VAL A 111 -5.84 15.20 -9.06
CA VAL A 111 -6.14 14.51 -10.33
C VAL A 111 -6.80 13.13 -10.11
N PRO A 112 -6.26 12.23 -9.27
CA PRO A 112 -6.95 10.98 -8.91
C PRO A 112 -8.30 11.20 -8.23
N LYS A 113 -8.42 12.17 -7.30
CA LYS A 113 -9.70 12.49 -6.66
C LYS A 113 -10.75 12.88 -7.69
N ASP A 114 -10.42 13.84 -8.55
CA ASP A 114 -11.32 14.37 -9.57
C ASP A 114 -11.78 13.29 -10.54
N LYS A 115 -10.84 12.44 -11.00
CA LYS A 115 -11.16 11.29 -11.86
C LYS A 115 -12.17 10.34 -11.24
N VAL A 116 -12.07 10.06 -9.94
CA VAL A 116 -12.98 9.15 -9.24
C VAL A 116 -14.32 9.82 -8.92
N LEU A 117 -14.31 11.07 -8.46
CA LEU A 117 -15.53 11.78 -8.07
C LEU A 117 -16.40 12.18 -9.26
N ASN A 118 -15.78 12.48 -10.39
CA ASN A 118 -16.47 12.77 -11.66
C ASN A 118 -16.59 11.54 -12.56
N TRP A 119 -16.32 10.35 -12.02
CA TRP A 119 -16.44 9.12 -12.79
C TRP A 119 -17.90 8.87 -13.13
N ASP A 120 -18.19 8.78 -14.43
CA ASP A 120 -19.50 8.46 -14.98
C ASP A 120 -19.47 7.02 -15.52
N ASN A 121 -20.14 6.12 -14.81
CA ASN A 121 -20.20 4.70 -15.15
C ASN A 121 -21.29 4.36 -16.19
N ASN A 122 -21.99 5.36 -16.75
CA ASN A 122 -22.98 5.15 -17.81
C ASN A 122 -22.37 5.07 -19.22
N LYS A 123 -21.03 5.10 -19.32
CA LYS A 123 -20.32 4.87 -20.58
C LYS A 123 -20.02 3.38 -20.67
N ASP A 124 -20.78 2.65 -21.48
CA ASP A 124 -20.65 1.20 -21.72
C ASP A 124 -19.33 0.78 -22.40
N GLU A 125 -18.36 1.69 -22.52
CA GLU A 125 -17.07 1.46 -23.15
C GLU A 125 -16.03 1.29 -22.05
N GLY A 126 -15.47 0.08 -21.91
CA GLY A 126 -14.33 -0.14 -21.01
C GLY A 126 -13.19 0.84 -21.33
N HIS A 127 -12.44 1.25 -20.31
CA HIS A 127 -11.32 2.17 -20.50
C HIS A 127 -10.07 1.42 -20.99
N GLU A 128 -9.39 1.96 -22.01
CA GLU A 128 -8.07 1.47 -22.41
C GLU A 128 -7.06 1.65 -21.26
N ARG A 129 -6.23 0.63 -21.06
CA ARG A 129 -5.14 0.64 -20.08
C ARG A 129 -3.96 1.42 -20.66
N ASP A 130 -3.44 2.38 -19.92
CA ASP A 130 -2.26 3.15 -20.34
C ASP A 130 -1.06 2.22 -20.61
N GLU A 131 -0.28 2.48 -21.66
CA GLU A 131 0.83 1.62 -22.10
C GLU A 131 1.89 1.35 -21.02
N PHE A 132 2.14 2.31 -20.13
CA PHE A 132 3.13 2.16 -19.06
C PHE A 132 2.69 1.20 -17.94
N LEU A 133 1.42 0.77 -17.95
CA LEU A 133 0.84 -0.18 -17.00
C LEU A 133 0.72 -1.60 -17.58
N VAL A 134 1.19 -1.84 -18.82
CA VAL A 134 1.11 -3.13 -19.55
C VAL A 134 2.40 -3.93 -19.39
#